data_AF-A0A1H9QV73-F1
#
_entry.id   AF-A0A1H9QV73-F1
#
_cell.length_a   1.000
_cell.length_b   1.000
_cell.length_c   1.000
_cell.angle_alpha   90.00
_cell.angle_beta   90.00
_cell.angle_gamma   90.00
#
_symmetry.space_group_name_H-M   'P 1'
#
loop_
_entity.id
_entity.type
_entity.pdbx_description
1 polymer ?
#
loop_
_entity_poly.entity_id
_entity_poly.type
_entity_poly.pdbx_seq_one_letter_code
_entity_poly.pdbx_strand_id
1 'polypeptide(L)'
;MSSLSLLLIFVATVSAMEGFAYVMHRWVMHGPGWFLHASHHRPRTGFFEANDLYFVIFALPSILMLLGGVQWDWGNWATACGAGIAAYGAIYLGFHDIIVHQRVRHRYVARSRYMKRIVQAHRLHHAVETKEGTVSFGFLIAPHPTALKRILAERGRAGVRGAKGREDAAVEG
;
A
#
# COMPACT_ATOMS: atom_id res chain seq x y z
N MET A 1 -28.72 -3.55 -17.01
CA MET A 1 -28.53 -3.86 -15.56
C MET A 1 -29.10 -2.71 -14.75
N SER A 2 -29.65 -2.98 -13.56
CA SER A 2 -30.17 -1.90 -12.71
C SER A 2 -29.03 -1.13 -12.05
N SER A 3 -29.29 0.13 -11.67
CA SER A 3 -28.31 0.96 -10.94
C SER A 3 -27.88 0.32 -9.63
N LEU A 4 -28.79 -0.41 -8.95
CA LEU A 4 -28.49 -1.15 -7.73
C LEU A 4 -27.47 -2.26 -8.00
N SER A 5 -27.62 -3.04 -9.06
CA SER A 5 -26.65 -4.09 -9.41
C SER A 5 -25.28 -3.51 -9.72
N LEU A 6 -25.22 -2.38 -10.42
CA LEU A 6 -23.95 -1.69 -10.72
C LEU A 6 -23.27 -1.17 -9.45
N LEU A 7 -24.04 -0.60 -8.52
CA LEU A 7 -23.54 -0.15 -7.22
C LEU A 7 -22.98 -1.33 -6.41
N LEU A 8 -23.68 -2.47 -6.38
CA LEU A 8 -23.21 -3.67 -5.69
C LEU A 8 -21.90 -4.20 -6.28
N ILE A 9 -21.78 -4.22 -7.62
CA ILE A 9 -20.54 -4.61 -8.31
C ILE A 9 -19.41 -3.65 -7.96
N PHE A 10 -19.66 -2.34 -7.98
CA PHE A 10 -18.68 -1.34 -7.60
C PHE A 10 -18.18 -1.55 -6.16
N VAL A 11 -19.08 -1.66 -5.18
CA VAL A 11 -18.72 -1.86 -3.76
C VAL A 11 -18.01 -3.19 -3.53
N ALA A 12 -18.47 -4.25 -4.17
CA ALA A 12 -17.82 -5.56 -4.12
C ALA A 12 -16.39 -5.50 -4.69
N THR A 13 -16.20 -4.80 -5.81
CA THR A 13 -14.88 -4.61 -6.41
C THR A 13 -13.96 -3.82 -5.49
N VAL A 14 -14.40 -2.68 -4.94
CA VAL A 14 -13.61 -1.88 -3.98
C VAL A 14 -13.21 -2.73 -2.77
N SER A 15 -14.11 -3.56 -2.26
CA SER A 15 -13.84 -4.40 -1.08
C SER A 15 -12.87 -5.54 -1.40
N ALA A 16 -13.02 -6.20 -2.55
CA ALA A 16 -12.14 -7.27 -3.02
C ALA A 16 -10.72 -6.77 -3.28
N MET A 17 -10.56 -5.50 -3.68
CA MET A 17 -9.27 -4.89 -3.94
C MET A 17 -8.34 -4.86 -2.72
N GLU A 18 -8.85 -4.82 -1.48
CA GLU A 18 -7.99 -4.93 -0.29
C GLU A 18 -7.32 -6.31 -0.21
N GLY A 19 -8.07 -7.37 -0.51
CA GLY A 19 -7.53 -8.73 -0.57
C GLY A 19 -6.52 -8.87 -1.71
N PHE A 20 -6.84 -8.33 -2.89
CA PHE A 20 -5.91 -8.29 -4.02
C PHE A 20 -4.63 -7.53 -3.68
N ALA A 21 -4.73 -6.33 -3.09
CA ALA A 21 -3.59 -5.52 -2.71
C ALA A 21 -2.72 -6.24 -1.67
N TYR A 22 -3.33 -6.88 -0.67
CA TYR A 22 -2.60 -7.71 0.29
C TYR A 22 -1.82 -8.83 -0.41
N VAL A 23 -2.45 -9.54 -1.36
CA VAL A 23 -1.82 -10.64 -2.09
C VAL A 23 -0.63 -10.14 -2.92
N MET A 24 -0.87 -9.10 -3.72
CA MET A 24 0.15 -8.51 -4.57
C MET A 24 1.31 -7.96 -3.74
N HIS A 25 1.02 -7.29 -2.63
CA HIS A 25 2.04 -6.74 -1.76
C HIS A 25 2.90 -7.84 -1.13
N ARG A 26 2.26 -8.87 -0.55
CA ARG A 26 2.96 -9.94 0.17
C ARG A 26 3.75 -10.89 -0.73
N TRP A 27 3.17 -11.31 -1.85
CA TRP A 27 3.76 -12.39 -2.66
C TRP A 27 4.37 -11.92 -3.98
N VAL A 28 3.97 -10.75 -4.49
CA VAL A 28 4.54 -10.21 -5.72
C VAL A 28 5.57 -9.13 -5.41
N MET A 29 5.19 -8.06 -4.70
CA MET A 29 6.08 -6.93 -4.40
C MET A 29 7.19 -7.34 -3.42
N HIS A 30 6.86 -8.11 -2.37
CA HIS A 30 7.84 -8.79 -1.51
C HIS A 30 8.34 -10.13 -2.06
N GLY A 31 8.14 -10.40 -3.35
CA GLY A 31 8.53 -11.63 -4.03
C GLY A 31 9.39 -11.34 -5.27
N PRO A 32 8.98 -11.78 -6.48
CA PRO A 32 9.71 -11.53 -7.72
C PRO A 32 9.73 -10.03 -8.11
N GLY A 33 8.75 -9.26 -7.66
CA GLY A 33 8.64 -7.81 -7.91
C GLY A 33 9.50 -6.93 -6.99
N TRP A 34 10.28 -7.53 -6.09
CA TRP A 34 11.07 -6.77 -5.12
C TRP A 34 12.02 -5.76 -5.75
N PHE A 35 12.52 -5.99 -6.96
CA PHE A 35 13.40 -5.03 -7.65
C PHE A 35 12.73 -3.66 -7.88
N LEU A 36 11.41 -3.60 -8.03
CA LEU A 36 10.65 -2.34 -8.08
C LEU A 36 10.31 -1.85 -6.67
N HIS A 37 9.96 -2.75 -5.76
CA HIS A 37 9.48 -2.38 -4.43
C HIS A 37 10.60 -1.99 -3.45
N ALA A 38 11.83 -2.45 -3.66
CA ALA A 38 12.97 -2.22 -2.77
C ALA A 38 13.27 -0.74 -2.55
N SER A 39 13.09 0.10 -3.58
CA SER A 39 13.29 1.55 -3.45
C SER A 39 12.37 2.16 -2.39
N HIS A 40 11.19 1.57 -2.22
CA HIS A 40 10.15 2.05 -1.32
C HIS A 40 10.39 1.68 0.15
N HIS A 41 11.13 0.60 0.39
CA HIS A 41 11.57 0.18 1.73
C HIS A 41 12.83 0.89 2.22
N ARG A 42 13.55 1.56 1.31
CA ARG A 42 14.81 2.24 1.59
C ARG A 42 14.59 3.75 1.77
N PRO A 43 15.57 4.49 2.30
CA PRO A 43 15.47 5.95 2.34
C PRO A 43 15.31 6.50 0.92
N ARG A 44 14.28 7.31 0.71
CA ARG A 44 13.96 7.89 -0.60
C ARG A 44 15.04 8.89 -1.04
N THR A 45 15.50 8.78 -2.28
CA THR A 45 16.55 9.63 -2.87
C THR A 45 16.06 10.61 -3.94
N GLY A 46 14.79 11.04 -3.87
CA GLY A 46 14.21 11.96 -4.85
C GLY A 46 12.69 11.99 -4.80
N PHE A 47 12.06 12.56 -5.83
CA PHE A 47 10.58 12.58 -5.91
C PHE A 47 10.01 11.23 -6.33
N PHE A 48 10.66 10.57 -7.30
CA PHE A 48 10.23 9.31 -7.89
C PHE A 48 10.93 8.10 -7.29
N GLU A 49 10.24 6.96 -7.29
CA GLU A 49 10.76 5.66 -6.90
C GLU A 49 10.46 4.62 -8.00
N ALA A 50 11.29 3.59 -8.14
CA ALA A 50 11.00 2.47 -9.05
C ALA A 50 9.64 1.83 -8.74
N ASN A 51 9.26 1.85 -7.46
CA ASN A 51 7.96 1.43 -6.97
C ASN A 51 6.77 2.17 -7.61
N ASP A 52 6.97 3.38 -8.13
CA ASP A 52 5.90 4.17 -8.74
C ASP A 52 5.35 3.50 -10.00
N LEU A 53 6.13 2.60 -10.62
CA LEU A 53 5.67 1.78 -11.73
C LEU A 53 4.49 0.88 -11.33
N TYR A 54 4.34 0.51 -10.05
CA TYR A 54 3.17 -0.23 -9.59
C TYR A 54 1.87 0.56 -9.71
N PHE A 55 1.89 1.90 -9.63
CA PHE A 55 0.69 2.69 -9.92
C PHE A 55 0.24 2.47 -11.36
N VAL A 56 1.18 2.44 -12.30
CA VAL A 56 0.88 2.19 -13.71
C VAL A 56 0.39 0.76 -13.90
N ILE A 57 1.13 -0.23 -13.38
CA ILE A 57 0.78 -1.66 -13.51
C ILE A 57 -0.62 -1.94 -12.95
N PHE A 58 -0.95 -1.40 -11.77
CA PHE A 58 -2.25 -1.63 -11.14
C PHE A 58 -3.37 -0.73 -11.67
N ALA A 59 -3.05 0.38 -12.35
CA ALA A 59 -4.05 1.17 -13.07
C ALA A 59 -4.48 0.49 -14.38
N LEU A 60 -3.62 -0.31 -15.03
CA LEU A 60 -3.93 -0.95 -16.31
C LEU A 60 -5.22 -1.78 -16.30
N PRO A 61 -5.48 -2.67 -15.31
CA PRO A 61 -6.75 -3.38 -15.23
C PRO A 61 -7.96 -2.45 -15.14
N SER A 62 -7.86 -1.35 -14.40
CA SER A 62 -8.94 -0.35 -14.31
C SER A 62 -9.20 0.30 -15.67
N ILE A 63 -8.14 0.75 -16.34
CA ILE A 63 -8.22 1.38 -17.67
C ILE A 63 -8.83 0.42 -18.68
N LEU A 64 -8.40 -0.85 -18.72
CA LEU A 64 -8.93 -1.85 -19.64
C LEU A 64 -10.42 -2.13 -19.37
N MET A 65 -10.83 -2.22 -18.11
CA MET A 65 -12.23 -2.44 -17.75
C MET A 65 -13.12 -1.25 -18.09
N LEU A 66 -12.62 -0.02 -17.90
CA LEU A 66 -13.32 1.21 -18.29
C LEU A 66 -13.42 1.33 -19.81
N LEU A 67 -12.32 1.10 -20.53
CA LEU A 67 -12.29 1.15 -21.99
C LEU A 67 -13.17 0.06 -22.59
N GLY A 68 -13.08 -1.16 -22.07
CA GLY A 68 -13.90 -2.28 -22.50
C GLY A 68 -15.40 -2.04 -22.24
N GLY A 69 -15.73 -1.49 -21.07
CA GLY A 69 -17.12 -1.18 -20.71
C GLY A 69 -17.73 -0.02 -21.50
N VAL A 70 -16.94 1.00 -21.87
CA VAL A 70 -17.44 2.21 -22.53
C VAL A 70 -17.28 2.17 -24.06
N GLN A 71 -16.20 1.60 -24.59
CA GLN A 71 -15.85 1.65 -26.02
C GLN A 71 -15.90 0.30 -26.73
N TRP A 72 -15.70 -0.81 -26.03
CA TRP A 72 -15.68 -2.16 -26.64
C TRP A 72 -16.90 -3.02 -26.31
N ASP A 73 -17.96 -2.39 -25.82
CA ASP A 73 -19.26 -3.03 -25.58
C ASP A 73 -19.22 -4.23 -24.61
N TRP A 74 -18.26 -4.27 -23.68
CA TRP A 74 -18.28 -5.28 -22.60
C TRP A 74 -19.46 -5.06 -21.64
N GLY A 75 -19.99 -3.83 -21.60
CA GLY A 75 -21.18 -3.44 -20.86
C GLY A 75 -20.90 -2.78 -19.51
N ASN A 76 -21.97 -2.24 -18.91
CA ASN A 76 -21.88 -1.37 -17.72
C ASN A 76 -21.29 -2.04 -16.48
N TRP A 77 -21.31 -3.37 -16.37
CA TRP A 77 -20.66 -4.09 -15.28
C TRP A 77 -19.13 -3.93 -15.33
N ALA A 78 -18.55 -3.94 -16.53
CA ALA A 78 -17.11 -3.76 -16.72
C ALA A 78 -16.70 -2.34 -16.31
N THR A 79 -17.50 -1.35 -16.70
CA THR A 79 -17.34 0.04 -16.25
C THR A 79 -17.43 0.16 -14.72
N ALA A 80 -18.40 -0.50 -14.08
CA ALA A 80 -18.55 -0.49 -12.62
C ALA A 80 -17.35 -1.12 -11.90
N CYS A 81 -16.83 -2.25 -12.41
CA CYS A 81 -15.60 -2.87 -11.91
C CYS A 81 -14.39 -1.94 -12.11
N GLY A 82 -14.19 -1.41 -13.32
CA GLY A 82 -13.09 -0.49 -13.63
C GLY A 82 -13.09 0.74 -12.73
N ALA A 83 -14.26 1.32 -12.49
CA ALA A 83 -14.46 2.41 -11.53
C ALA A 83 -14.16 1.99 -10.08
N GLY A 84 -14.54 0.78 -9.67
CA GLY A 84 -14.23 0.23 -8.35
C GLY A 84 -12.73 0.07 -8.12
N ILE A 85 -11.99 -0.44 -9.12
CA ILE A 85 -10.53 -0.54 -9.07
C ILE A 85 -9.90 0.85 -8.97
N ALA A 86 -10.36 1.82 -9.78
CA ALA A 86 -9.87 3.20 -9.72
C ALA A 86 -10.14 3.86 -8.36
N ALA A 87 -11.33 3.67 -7.81
CA ALA A 87 -11.71 4.19 -6.50
C ALA A 87 -10.83 3.63 -5.38
N TYR A 88 -10.57 2.32 -5.39
CA TYR A 88 -9.62 1.72 -4.45
C TYR A 88 -8.20 2.27 -4.66
N GLY A 89 -7.75 2.42 -5.92
CA GLY A 89 -6.47 3.04 -6.23
C GLY A 89 -6.33 4.47 -5.69
N ALA A 90 -7.39 5.28 -5.75
CA ALA A 90 -7.43 6.62 -5.17
C ALA A 90 -7.37 6.59 -3.63
N ILE A 91 -8.10 5.66 -2.99
CA ILE A 91 -8.03 5.44 -1.53
C ILE A 91 -6.61 5.04 -1.14
N TYR A 92 -5.99 4.14 -1.90
CA TYR A 92 -4.62 3.68 -1.70
C TYR A 92 -3.65 4.86 -1.77
N LEU A 93 -3.65 5.63 -2.87
CA LEU A 93 -2.77 6.79 -3.03
C LEU A 93 -2.94 7.80 -1.88
N GLY A 94 -4.19 8.07 -1.47
CA GLY A 94 -4.48 8.96 -0.35
C GLY A 94 -3.95 8.44 0.99
N PHE A 95 -4.12 7.15 1.27
CA PHE A 95 -3.66 6.56 2.52
C PHE A 95 -2.14 6.35 2.53
N HIS A 96 -1.64 5.65 1.53
CA HIS A 96 -0.26 5.20 1.44
C HIS A 96 0.70 6.37 1.18
N ASP A 97 0.54 7.05 0.05
CA ASP A 97 1.51 8.04 -0.43
C ASP A 97 1.34 9.39 0.22
N ILE A 98 0.09 9.83 0.39
CA ILE A 98 -0.20 11.10 1.04
C ILE A 98 -0.06 10.90 2.55
N ILE A 99 -0.96 10.17 3.21
CA ILE A 99 -1.02 10.14 4.69
C ILE A 99 0.20 9.49 5.35
N VAL A 100 0.64 8.32 4.88
CA VAL A 100 1.70 7.56 5.56
C VAL A 100 3.09 8.02 5.12
N HIS A 101 3.33 8.10 3.81
CA HIS A 101 4.64 8.44 3.24
C HIS A 101 4.86 9.94 3.02
N GLN A 102 3.83 10.77 3.16
CA GLN A 102 3.93 12.23 3.08
C GLN A 102 4.62 12.70 1.80
N ARG A 103 4.36 12.03 0.66
CA ARG A 103 4.88 12.43 -0.66
C ARG A 103 4.50 13.86 -1.01
N VAL A 104 3.33 14.30 -0.53
CA VAL A 104 2.89 15.70 -0.55
C VAL A 104 2.85 16.22 0.87
N ARG A 105 3.42 17.40 1.10
CA ARG A 105 3.48 18.01 2.43
C ARG A 105 2.07 18.32 2.92
N HIS A 106 1.68 17.71 4.04
CA HIS A 106 0.38 17.94 4.67
C HIS A 106 0.50 17.94 6.21
N ARG A 107 -0.56 18.34 6.91
CA ARG A 107 -0.61 18.38 8.38
C ARG A 107 -1.55 17.33 9.00
N TYR A 108 -2.04 16.38 8.21
CA TYR A 108 -2.87 15.30 8.72
C TYR A 108 -2.15 14.49 9.80
N VAL A 109 -2.86 14.26 10.92
CA VAL A 109 -2.41 13.43 12.04
C VAL A 109 -3.49 12.39 12.34
N ALA A 110 -3.10 11.11 12.39
CA ALA A 110 -4.01 10.02 12.72
C ALA A 110 -4.53 10.13 14.17
N ARG A 111 -5.81 10.48 14.34
CA ARG A 111 -6.43 10.66 15.67
C ARG A 111 -7.22 9.45 16.15
N SER A 112 -7.97 8.80 15.25
CA SER A 112 -8.82 7.66 15.59
C SER A 112 -8.02 6.39 15.87
N ARG A 113 -8.59 5.47 16.67
CA ARG A 113 -7.98 4.16 16.95
C ARG A 113 -7.69 3.38 15.66
N TYR A 114 -8.64 3.40 14.73
CA TYR A 114 -8.51 2.78 13.41
C TYR A 114 -7.34 3.37 12.61
N MET A 115 -7.30 4.69 12.43
CA MET A 115 -6.24 5.34 11.65
C MET A 115 -4.86 5.15 12.29
N LYS A 116 -4.77 5.25 13.62
CA LYS A 116 -3.52 4.96 14.34
C LYS A 116 -3.06 3.53 14.08
N ARG A 117 -3.98 2.55 14.12
CA ARG A 117 -3.67 1.13 13.88
C ARG A 117 -3.04 0.94 12.50
N ILE A 118 -3.72 1.36 11.44
CA ILE A 118 -3.27 1.09 10.06
C ILE A 118 -2.00 1.88 9.71
N VAL A 119 -1.88 3.14 10.16
CA VAL A 119 -0.67 3.95 9.93
C VAL A 119 0.53 3.35 10.67
N GLN A 120 0.36 2.92 11.92
CA GLN A 120 1.45 2.30 12.68
C GLN A 120 1.84 0.93 12.11
N ALA A 121 0.87 0.13 11.67
CA ALA A 121 1.15 -1.15 11.04
C ALA A 121 1.97 -0.97 9.75
N HIS A 122 1.60 0.00 8.91
CA HIS A 122 2.33 0.34 7.69
C HIS A 122 3.74 0.88 7.97
N ARG A 123 3.92 1.68 9.02
CA ARG A 123 5.25 2.15 9.45
C ARG A 123 6.12 1.00 9.97
N LEU A 124 5.54 0.04 10.69
CA LEU A 124 6.28 -1.15 11.14
C LEU A 124 6.67 -2.06 9.98
N HIS A 125 5.84 -2.12 8.94
CA HIS A 125 6.16 -2.80 7.69
C HIS A 125 7.42 -2.22 7.04
N HIS A 126 7.47 -0.89 6.84
CA HIS A 126 8.65 -0.19 6.30
C HIS A 126 9.81 -0.02 7.27
N ALA A 127 9.63 -0.37 8.54
CA ALA A 127 10.75 -0.41 9.47
C ALA A 127 11.74 -1.51 9.08
N VAL A 128 11.29 -2.55 8.36
CA VAL A 128 12.16 -3.57 7.77
C VAL A 128 12.52 -3.18 6.34
N GLU A 129 13.82 -3.03 6.06
CA GLU A 129 14.31 -2.55 4.75
C GLU A 129 14.60 -3.68 3.76
N THR A 130 14.56 -4.91 4.23
CA THR A 130 14.79 -6.13 3.46
C THR A 130 13.50 -6.68 2.87
N LYS A 131 13.65 -7.50 1.81
CA LYS A 131 12.54 -8.23 1.19
C LYS A 131 11.83 -9.13 2.21
N GLU A 132 12.61 -9.87 2.98
CA GLU A 132 12.14 -10.87 3.93
C GLU A 132 12.06 -10.29 5.35
N GLY A 133 11.29 -10.96 6.21
CA GLY A 133 11.21 -10.63 7.64
C GLY A 133 10.23 -9.51 7.99
N THR A 134 9.66 -8.83 7.00
CA THR A 134 8.66 -7.77 7.21
C THR A 134 7.36 -8.31 7.81
N VAL A 135 6.52 -7.38 8.24
CA VAL A 135 5.24 -7.65 8.88
C VAL A 135 4.16 -6.76 8.27
N SER A 136 2.91 -7.20 8.31
CA SER A 136 1.73 -6.45 7.83
C SER A 136 1.78 -6.00 6.37
N PHE A 137 1.00 -6.64 5.50
CA PHE A 137 0.94 -6.32 4.06
C PHE A 137 -0.38 -5.65 3.62
N GLY A 138 -1.38 -5.58 4.52
CA GLY A 138 -2.66 -4.92 4.26
C GLY A 138 -2.60 -3.43 4.57
N PHE A 139 -3.47 -2.67 3.91
CA PHE A 139 -3.49 -1.20 3.96
C PHE A 139 -4.62 -0.70 4.84
N LEU A 140 -5.86 -1.10 4.53
CA LEU A 140 -7.05 -0.72 5.28
C LEU A 140 -7.36 -1.73 6.39
N ILE A 141 -6.96 -2.99 6.19
CA ILE A 141 -7.14 -4.07 7.16
C ILE A 141 -5.77 -4.56 7.61
N ALA A 142 -5.32 -4.07 8.77
CA ALA A 142 -4.02 -4.39 9.33
C ALA A 142 -4.11 -4.94 10.77
N PRO A 143 -3.22 -5.88 11.16
CA PRO A 143 -3.12 -6.36 12.54
C PRO A 143 -2.77 -5.25 13.53
N HIS A 144 -2.99 -5.50 14.82
CA HIS A 144 -2.66 -4.52 15.84
C HIS A 144 -1.13 -4.32 15.94
N PRO A 145 -0.63 -3.07 16.00
CA PRO A 145 0.81 -2.76 16.07
C PRO A 145 1.57 -3.49 17.18
N THR A 146 0.94 -3.74 18.33
CA THR A 146 1.54 -4.51 19.43
C THR A 146 1.91 -5.94 19.02
N ALA A 147 1.01 -6.62 18.27
CA ALA A 147 1.28 -7.98 17.79
C ALA A 147 2.42 -7.96 16.75
N LEU A 148 2.43 -6.97 15.86
CA LEU A 148 3.47 -6.80 14.86
C LEU A 148 4.86 -6.57 15.50
N LYS A 149 4.93 -5.70 16.52
CA LYS A 149 6.17 -5.45 17.28
C LYS A 149 6.67 -6.71 17.99
N ARG A 150 5.76 -7.53 18.53
CA ARG A 150 6.11 -8.80 19.17
C ARG A 150 6.74 -9.76 18.15
N ILE A 151 6.12 -9.92 16.98
CA ILE A 151 6.66 -10.76 15.89
C ILE A 151 8.06 -10.27 15.48
N LEU A 152 8.25 -8.96 15.31
CA LEU A 152 9.56 -8.41 14.97
C LEU A 152 10.60 -8.66 16.07
N ALA A 153 10.22 -8.58 17.35
CA ALA A 153 11.11 -8.87 18.47
C ALA A 153 11.50 -10.37 18.53
N GLU A 154 10.52 -11.27 18.33
CA GLU A 154 10.75 -12.73 18.28
C GLU A 154 11.69 -13.13 17.13
N ARG A 155 11.67 -12.38 16.02
CA ARG A 155 12.60 -12.55 14.89
C ARG A 155 13.95 -11.84 15.07
N GLY A 156 14.27 -11.36 16.28
CA GLY A 156 15.53 -10.67 16.56
C GLY A 156 15.68 -9.31 15.85
N ARG A 157 14.58 -8.72 15.35
CA ARG A 157 14.57 -7.47 14.58
C ARG A 157 15.48 -7.50 13.34
N ALA A 158 15.66 -8.67 12.73
CA ALA A 158 16.42 -8.81 11.51
C ALA A 158 15.88 -7.89 10.40
N GLY A 159 16.78 -7.15 9.75
CA GLY A 159 16.44 -6.22 8.66
C GLY A 159 15.73 -4.94 9.09
N VAL A 160 15.50 -4.72 10.39
CA VAL A 160 14.93 -3.45 10.89
C VAL A 160 15.97 -2.34 10.78
N ARG A 161 15.60 -1.19 10.22
CA ARG A 161 16.46 0.00 10.08
C ARG A 161 17.10 0.37 11.43
N GLY A 162 18.39 0.67 11.41
CA GLY A 162 19.14 1.15 12.57
C GLY A 162 18.55 2.44 13.16
N ALA A 163 18.63 2.60 14.49
CA ALA A 163 18.18 3.82 15.14
C ALA A 163 19.08 5.00 14.72
N LYS A 164 18.49 5.99 14.06
CA LYS A 164 19.17 7.17 13.48
C LYS A 164 19.69 8.18 14.53
N GLY A 165 20.32 7.73 15.61
CA GLY A 165 20.68 8.61 16.73
C GLY A 165 21.88 8.20 17.57
N ARG A 166 22.75 7.31 17.08
CA ARG A 166 23.99 6.93 17.79
C ARG A 166 25.28 7.16 16.99
N GLU A 167 25.19 7.42 15.70
CA GLU A 167 26.39 7.64 14.86
C GLU A 167 26.86 9.10 14.89
N ASP A 168 25.94 10.06 15.00
CA ASP A 168 26.29 11.49 15.06
C ASP A 168 27.03 11.88 16.36
N ALA A 169 26.91 11.09 17.43
CA ALA A 169 27.61 11.33 18.71
C ALA A 169 29.03 10.73 18.76
N ALA A 170 29.43 9.93 17.76
CA ALA A 170 30.75 9.28 17.72
C ALA A 170 31.76 10.01 16.82
N VAL A 171 31.32 11.05 16.10
CA VAL A 171 32.16 11.85 15.20
C VAL A 171 32.59 13.19 15.83
N GLU A 172 32.01 13.56 16.98
CA GLU A 172 32.35 14.78 17.73
C GLU A 172 33.12 14.51 19.05
N GLY A 173 33.67 13.30 19.24
CA GLY A 173 34.42 12.89 20.43
C GLY A 173 35.92 12.80 20.21
#